data_AF-K4L820-F1
#
_entry.id   AF-K4L820-F1
#
_cell.length_a   1.000
_cell.length_b   1.000
_cell.length_c   1.000
_cell.angle_alpha   90.00
_cell.angle_beta   90.00
_cell.angle_gamma   90.00
#
_symmetry.space_group_name_H-M   'P 1'
#
loop_
_entity.id
_entity.type
_entity.pdbx_description
1 polymer ?
#
loop_
_entity_poly.entity_id
_entity_poly.type
_entity_poly.pdbx_seq_one_letter_code
_entity_poly.pdbx_strand_id
1 'polypeptide(L)'
;MKEAAYIIIAMIIFWNGVTHTNDFNYRYAVNHSNPVNYYYQPQPGNPRKLWGCPMQQNSWNSGIHPLFEPPVPSGANLILLTPAIFGAAAALTVGFSLYGRSFSRGYSKFIFFVNIYAIIASLGAGTYIFETLTLEERKDAKLKDIILPLITVILFFALLFNLVYTLYPSSFSGTIGKTPVTQLISFLSLSIGSISVGETFNVTPEKSGTQIMAAVESFWNLFVLSLLISLIT
;
A
#
# COMPACT_ATOMS: atom_id res chain seq x y z
N MET A 1 -19.54 -13.45 20.86
CA MET A 1 -18.38 -12.75 21.47
C MET A 1 -17.04 -13.44 21.17
N LYS A 2 -16.97 -14.78 21.15
CA LYS A 2 -15.71 -15.50 20.85
C LYS A 2 -15.18 -15.25 19.43
N GLU A 3 -16.06 -15.15 18.42
CA GLU A 3 -15.72 -14.93 17.00
C GLU A 3 -15.01 -13.59 16.72
N ALA A 4 -15.53 -12.47 17.26
CA ALA A 4 -14.90 -11.15 17.06
C ALA A 4 -13.55 -11.03 17.77
N ALA A 5 -13.39 -11.71 18.91
CA ALA A 5 -12.10 -11.81 19.59
C ALA A 5 -11.09 -12.60 18.73
N TYR A 6 -11.52 -13.66 18.03
CA TYR A 6 -10.66 -14.40 17.11
C TYR A 6 -10.14 -13.56 15.96
N ILE A 7 -10.96 -12.67 15.38
CA ILE A 7 -10.53 -11.79 14.29
C ILE A 7 -9.51 -10.75 14.81
N ILE A 8 -9.77 -10.15 15.98
CA ILE A 8 -8.84 -9.19 16.61
C ILE A 8 -7.53 -9.89 17.01
N ILE A 9 -7.61 -11.10 17.59
CA ILE A 9 -6.46 -11.91 17.94
C ILE A 9 -5.70 -12.35 16.69
N ALA A 10 -6.38 -12.72 15.60
CA ALA A 10 -5.74 -13.04 14.33
C ALA A 10 -5.01 -11.82 13.76
N MET A 11 -5.61 -10.62 13.80
CA MET A 11 -4.95 -9.38 13.38
C MET A 11 -3.75 -9.02 14.28
N ILE A 12 -3.85 -9.22 15.60
CA ILE A 12 -2.76 -8.97 16.56
C ILE A 12 -1.63 -10.00 16.45
N ILE A 13 -1.95 -11.29 16.31
CA ILE A 13 -0.96 -12.36 16.12
C ILE A 13 -0.25 -12.16 14.78
N PHE A 14 -1.00 -11.80 13.74
CA PHE A 14 -0.43 -11.52 12.43
C PHE A 14 0.47 -10.28 12.48
N TRP A 15 0.07 -9.21 13.19
CA TRP A 15 0.90 -8.03 13.42
C TRP A 15 2.20 -8.32 14.19
N ASN A 16 2.14 -9.12 15.26
CA ASN A 16 3.33 -9.51 16.05
C ASN A 16 4.23 -10.52 15.32
N GLY A 17 3.69 -11.35 14.43
CA GLY A 17 4.51 -12.23 13.59
C GLY A 17 5.41 -11.44 12.64
N VAL A 18 4.95 -10.27 12.18
CA VAL A 18 5.68 -9.41 11.23
C VAL A 18 6.80 -8.60 11.90
N THR A 19 6.61 -8.14 13.14
CA THR A 19 7.67 -7.41 13.88
C THR A 19 8.90 -8.30 14.11
N HIS A 20 8.72 -9.61 14.32
CA HIS A 20 9.82 -10.55 14.48
C HIS A 20 10.53 -10.93 13.18
N THR A 21 9.87 -10.86 12.02
CA THR A 21 10.55 -11.05 10.71
C THR A 21 11.39 -9.84 10.29
N ASN A 22 11.10 -8.65 10.83
CA ASN A 22 11.80 -7.42 10.48
C ASN A 22 13.20 -7.32 11.11
N ASP A 23 13.42 -7.92 12.29
CA ASP A 23 14.76 -8.01 12.91
C ASP A 23 15.76 -8.79 12.04
N PHE A 24 15.26 -9.72 11.22
CA PHE A 24 16.11 -10.48 10.30
C PHE A 24 16.57 -9.63 9.11
N ASN A 25 15.70 -8.84 8.49
CA ASN A 25 16.06 -8.06 7.29
C ASN A 25 17.00 -6.89 7.58
N TYR A 26 16.89 -6.24 8.75
CA TYR A 26 17.84 -5.19 9.13
C TYR A 26 19.27 -5.73 9.33
N ARG A 27 19.43 -6.96 9.82
CA ARG A 27 20.76 -7.60 9.96
C ARG A 27 21.40 -7.95 8.62
N TYR A 28 20.61 -8.22 7.57
CA TYR A 28 21.15 -8.50 6.24
C TYR A 28 21.62 -7.23 5.51
N ALA A 29 20.91 -6.10 5.67
CA ALA A 29 21.28 -4.84 5.03
C ALA A 29 22.61 -4.25 5.57
N VAL A 30 22.91 -4.45 6.87
CA VAL A 30 24.16 -3.97 7.48
C VAL A 30 25.38 -4.81 7.06
N ASN A 31 25.19 -6.06 6.61
CA ASN A 31 26.29 -6.94 6.20
C ASN A 31 26.72 -6.80 4.72
N HIS A 32 26.10 -5.92 3.93
CA HIS A 32 26.46 -5.69 2.53
C HIS A 32 27.03 -4.30 2.24
N SER A 33 27.17 -3.44 3.24
CA SER A 33 27.81 -2.13 3.13
C SER A 33 29.30 -2.12 3.48
N ASN A 34 29.94 -3.29 3.60
CA ASN A 34 31.39 -3.38 3.77
C ASN A 34 32.05 -3.76 2.43
N PRO A 35 32.38 -2.78 1.55
CA PRO A 35 33.17 -3.09 0.37
C PRO A 35 34.54 -3.56 0.84
N VAL A 36 34.84 -4.83 0.58
CA VAL A 36 36.19 -5.37 0.70
C VAL A 36 37.09 -4.53 -0.20
N ASN A 37 37.90 -3.67 0.43
CA ASN A 37 38.90 -2.84 -0.22
C ASN A 37 39.96 -3.77 -0.84
N TYR A 38 39.82 -4.08 -2.13
CA TYR A 38 40.89 -4.69 -2.89
C TYR A 38 41.95 -3.62 -3.18
N TYR A 39 42.98 -3.58 -2.34
CA TYR A 39 44.19 -2.81 -2.62
C TYR A 39 44.81 -3.32 -3.92
N TYR A 40 44.73 -2.49 -4.97
CA TYR A 40 45.51 -2.67 -6.19
C TYR A 40 46.99 -2.56 -5.85
N GLN A 41 47.70 -3.68 -5.97
CA GLN A 41 49.15 -3.73 -5.89
C GLN A 41 49.70 -3.48 -7.32
N PRO A 42 50.44 -2.39 -7.58
CA PRO A 42 51.01 -2.16 -8.91
C PRO A 42 52.20 -3.10 -9.16
N GLN A 43 52.13 -3.89 -10.23
CA GLN A 43 53.28 -4.61 -10.75
C GLN A 43 54.24 -3.65 -11.49
N PRO A 44 55.56 -3.75 -11.28
CA PRO A 44 56.51 -2.91 -11.97
C PRO A 44 56.92 -3.51 -13.33
N GLY A 45 56.78 -2.68 -14.38
CA GLY A 45 57.74 -2.59 -15.47
C GLY A 45 57.55 -3.51 -16.69
N ASN A 46 56.98 -2.96 -17.77
CA ASN A 46 57.51 -3.21 -19.11
C ASN A 46 57.20 -2.04 -20.07
N PRO A 47 58.18 -1.18 -20.42
CA PRO A 47 57.95 -0.07 -21.32
C PRO A 47 58.32 -0.48 -22.74
N ARG A 48 57.36 -1.07 -23.48
CA ARG A 48 57.42 -1.13 -24.94
C ARG A 48 56.12 -1.71 -25.50
N LYS A 49 55.21 -0.82 -25.93
CA LYS A 49 54.42 -0.93 -27.17
C LYS A 49 53.51 0.31 -27.31
N LEU A 50 54.08 1.33 -27.95
CA LEU A 50 53.33 2.33 -28.70
C LEU A 50 52.72 1.67 -29.96
N TRP A 51 51.59 2.22 -30.40
CA TRP A 51 50.82 1.93 -31.63
C TRP A 51 50.03 0.60 -31.56
N GLY A 52 48.70 0.54 -31.66
CA GLY A 52 47.74 1.43 -32.32
C GLY A 52 46.90 0.56 -33.26
N CYS A 53 45.72 0.15 -32.80
CA CYS A 53 44.52 -0.21 -33.59
C CYS A 53 43.38 -0.42 -32.58
N PRO A 54 42.24 0.29 -32.68
CA PRO A 54 41.08 -0.04 -31.88
C PRO A 54 40.56 -1.39 -32.37
N MET A 55 40.66 -2.43 -31.55
CA MET A 55 39.79 -3.58 -31.72
C MET A 55 38.37 -3.07 -31.46
N GLN A 56 37.62 -2.96 -32.56
CA GLN A 56 36.18 -2.85 -32.55
C GLN A 56 35.66 -4.13 -31.90
N GLN A 57 35.49 -4.09 -30.57
CA GLN A 57 34.88 -5.16 -29.83
C GLN A 57 33.40 -5.14 -30.21
N ASN A 58 33.10 -5.95 -31.23
CA ASN A 58 31.76 -6.38 -31.60
C ASN A 58 31.15 -7.14 -30.42
N SER A 59 30.73 -6.41 -29.40
CA SER A 59 29.73 -6.87 -28.45
C SER A 59 28.39 -6.66 -29.14
N TRP A 60 27.93 -7.72 -29.79
CA TRP A 60 26.51 -8.00 -29.89
C TRP A 60 25.96 -8.10 -28.46
N ASN A 61 25.80 -6.97 -27.77
CA ASN A 61 24.81 -6.88 -26.70
C ASN A 61 23.47 -6.76 -27.42
N SER A 62 22.99 -7.94 -27.81
CA SER A 62 21.58 -8.25 -28.01
C SER A 62 20.73 -7.33 -27.15
N GLY A 63 19.92 -6.53 -27.83
CA GLY A 63 18.85 -5.71 -27.25
C GLY A 63 17.82 -6.60 -26.56
N ILE A 64 18.20 -7.12 -25.40
CA ILE A 64 17.27 -7.51 -24.36
C ILE A 64 17.17 -6.26 -23.50
N HIS A 65 16.32 -5.33 -23.91
CA HIS A 65 15.67 -4.48 -22.92
C HIS A 65 15.01 -5.45 -21.94
N PRO A 66 15.37 -5.46 -20.65
CA PRO A 66 14.53 -6.14 -19.68
C PRO A 66 13.16 -5.46 -19.80
N LEU A 67 12.18 -6.18 -20.36
CA LEU A 67 10.78 -5.76 -20.46
C LEU A 67 10.13 -5.54 -19.08
N PHE A 68 10.88 -5.80 -18.01
CA PHE A 68 10.63 -5.41 -16.64
C PHE A 68 11.97 -5.01 -16.02
N GLU A 69 12.33 -3.73 -16.07
CA GLU A 69 13.16 -3.20 -14.99
C GLU A 69 12.35 -3.41 -13.70
N PRO A 70 12.85 -4.15 -12.71
CA PRO A 70 12.22 -4.14 -11.40
C PRO A 70 12.18 -2.67 -10.97
N PRO A 71 11.05 -2.15 -10.48
CA PRO A 71 10.99 -0.78 -10.01
C PRO A 71 12.16 -0.59 -9.06
N VAL A 72 13.07 0.30 -9.44
CA VAL A 72 14.14 0.76 -8.55
C VAL A 72 13.43 1.14 -7.27
N PRO A 73 13.79 0.56 -6.11
CA PRO A 73 13.10 0.89 -4.87
C PRO A 73 13.21 2.40 -4.70
N SER A 74 12.08 3.09 -4.89
CA SER A 74 12.00 4.51 -4.57
C SER A 74 12.39 4.60 -3.10
N GLY A 75 13.12 5.65 -2.73
CA GLY A 75 13.70 5.78 -1.39
C GLY A 75 12.67 5.75 -0.24
N ALA A 76 11.38 5.67 -0.54
CA ALA A 76 10.30 5.55 0.41
C ALA A 76 10.17 4.12 0.95
N ASN A 77 10.10 4.00 2.28
CA ASN A 77 10.04 2.70 2.91
C ASN A 77 8.67 2.05 2.69
N LEU A 78 8.60 1.01 1.84
CA LEU A 78 7.39 0.19 1.62
C LEU A 78 6.76 -0.36 2.92
N ILE A 79 7.55 -0.41 4.00
CA ILE A 79 7.07 -0.77 5.34
C ILE A 79 5.93 0.14 5.84
N LEU A 80 5.84 1.37 5.34
CA LEU A 80 4.80 2.33 5.69
C LEU A 80 3.44 1.98 5.06
N LEU A 81 3.42 1.22 3.96
CA LEU A 81 2.19 0.71 3.32
C LEU A 81 1.70 -0.60 3.92
N THR A 82 2.51 -1.20 4.79
CA THR A 82 2.27 -2.52 5.36
C THR A 82 0.93 -2.62 6.12
N PRO A 83 0.49 -1.62 6.91
CA PRO A 83 -0.83 -1.64 7.53
C PRO A 83 -1.97 -1.67 6.50
N ALA A 84 -1.87 -0.90 5.41
CA ALA A 84 -2.92 -0.86 4.38
C ALA A 84 -2.99 -2.20 3.62
N ILE A 85 -1.84 -2.75 3.22
CA ILE A 85 -1.75 -4.03 2.48
C ILE A 85 -2.30 -5.18 3.34
N PHE A 86 -1.88 -5.30 4.60
CA PHE A 86 -2.36 -6.38 5.46
C PHE A 86 -3.82 -6.18 5.89
N GLY A 87 -4.24 -4.94 6.09
CA GLY A 87 -5.64 -4.62 6.36
C GLY A 87 -6.54 -5.03 5.20
N ALA A 88 -6.12 -4.72 3.97
CA ALA A 88 -6.82 -5.10 2.75
C ALA A 88 -6.89 -6.63 2.62
N ALA A 89 -5.76 -7.32 2.76
CA ALA A 89 -5.71 -8.79 2.69
C ALA A 89 -6.63 -9.44 3.73
N ALA A 90 -6.56 -8.99 4.99
CA ALA A 90 -7.40 -9.50 6.06
C ALA A 90 -8.89 -9.22 5.79
N ALA A 91 -9.23 -8.01 5.35
CA ALA A 91 -10.59 -7.64 5.02
C ALA A 91 -11.15 -8.44 3.83
N LEU A 92 -10.32 -8.75 2.84
CA LEU A 92 -10.69 -9.60 1.71
C LEU A 92 -10.94 -11.04 2.18
N THR A 93 -9.98 -11.65 2.88
CA THR A 93 -10.11 -13.03 3.34
C THR A 93 -11.31 -13.21 4.27
N VAL A 94 -11.46 -12.34 5.26
CA VAL A 94 -12.57 -12.40 6.22
C VAL A 94 -13.90 -12.03 5.55
N GLY A 95 -13.92 -10.99 4.72
CA GLY A 95 -15.13 -10.50 4.05
C GLY A 95 -15.71 -11.50 3.06
N PHE A 96 -14.87 -12.24 2.33
CA PHE A 96 -15.33 -13.33 1.46
C PHE A 96 -15.68 -14.59 2.25
N SER A 97 -14.87 -14.96 3.26
CA SER A 97 -15.13 -16.16 4.07
C SER A 97 -16.43 -16.08 4.88
N LEU A 98 -16.83 -14.88 5.28
CA LEU A 98 -18.04 -14.64 6.08
C LEU A 98 -19.20 -14.11 5.24
N TYR A 99 -19.10 -14.15 3.92
CA TYR A 99 -20.17 -13.72 3.03
C TYR A 99 -21.48 -14.48 3.34
N GLY A 100 -22.58 -13.73 3.49
CA GLY A 100 -23.89 -14.28 3.88
C GLY A 100 -24.06 -14.58 5.37
N ARG A 101 -23.03 -14.37 6.20
CA ARG A 101 -23.11 -14.52 7.66
C ARG A 101 -23.09 -13.15 8.33
N SER A 102 -24.27 -12.67 8.72
CA SER A 102 -24.40 -11.41 9.46
C SER A 102 -24.32 -11.61 10.97
N PHE A 103 -23.70 -10.66 11.66
CA PHE A 103 -23.66 -10.62 13.11
C PHE A 103 -24.66 -9.61 13.65
N SER A 104 -25.46 -10.03 14.64
CA SER A 104 -26.44 -9.15 15.29
C SER A 104 -25.88 -8.38 16.49
N ARG A 105 -24.68 -8.73 16.98
CA ARG A 105 -24.06 -8.15 18.19
C ARG A 105 -22.58 -7.90 17.97
N GLY A 106 -22.06 -6.86 18.62
CA GLY A 106 -20.63 -6.54 18.64
C GLY A 106 -20.20 -5.41 17.69
N TYR A 107 -21.14 -4.82 16.95
CA TYR A 107 -20.89 -3.74 15.99
C TYR A 107 -20.02 -2.61 16.58
N SER A 108 -20.40 -2.05 17.73
CA SER A 108 -19.71 -0.90 18.33
C SER A 108 -18.23 -1.16 18.63
N LYS A 109 -17.88 -2.35 19.13
CA LYS A 109 -16.47 -2.70 19.39
C LYS A 109 -15.72 -2.94 18.08
N PHE A 110 -16.33 -3.70 17.17
CA PHE A 110 -15.73 -4.00 15.87
C PHE A 110 -15.42 -2.73 15.08
N ILE A 111 -16.39 -1.83 14.92
CA ILE A 111 -16.22 -0.62 14.13
C ILE A 111 -15.21 0.34 14.76
N PHE A 112 -15.12 0.39 16.09
CA PHE A 112 -14.10 1.15 16.79
C PHE A 112 -12.68 0.69 16.43
N PHE A 113 -12.42 -0.63 16.43
CA PHE A 113 -11.13 -1.18 16.04
C PHE A 113 -10.82 -0.94 14.56
N VAL A 114 -11.81 -1.13 13.69
CA VAL A 114 -11.66 -0.89 12.25
C VAL A 114 -11.32 0.58 11.98
N ASN A 115 -11.97 1.53 12.66
CA ASN A 115 -11.69 2.96 12.49
C ASN A 115 -10.28 3.34 12.97
N ILE A 116 -9.82 2.82 14.11
CA ILE A 116 -8.44 3.03 14.56
C ILE A 116 -7.45 2.49 13.53
N TYR A 117 -7.70 1.28 13.03
CA TYR A 117 -6.84 0.66 12.03
C TYR A 117 -6.82 1.45 10.72
N ALA A 118 -7.98 1.97 10.28
CA ALA A 118 -8.09 2.84 9.11
C ALA A 118 -7.24 4.11 9.27
N ILE A 119 -7.28 4.76 10.43
CA ILE A 119 -6.43 5.95 10.71
C ILE A 119 -4.95 5.59 10.62
N ILE A 120 -4.51 4.48 11.23
CA ILE A 120 -3.10 4.05 11.19
C ILE A 120 -2.67 3.76 9.74
N ALA A 121 -3.50 3.05 8.97
CA ALA A 121 -3.22 2.74 7.58
C ALA A 121 -3.15 4.00 6.70
N SER A 122 -4.10 4.93 6.88
CA SER A 122 -4.10 6.22 6.18
C SER A 122 -2.89 7.07 6.52
N LEU A 123 -2.50 7.15 7.80
CA LEU A 123 -1.30 7.87 8.22
C LEU A 123 -0.03 7.24 7.65
N GLY A 124 0.10 5.91 7.69
CA GLY A 124 1.24 5.19 7.09
C GLY A 124 1.39 5.47 5.60
N ALA A 125 0.30 5.33 4.84
CA ALA A 125 0.30 5.65 3.41
C ALA A 125 0.55 7.15 3.14
N GLY A 126 0.01 8.04 3.97
CA GLY A 126 0.26 9.48 3.89
C GLY A 126 1.74 9.82 4.11
N THR A 127 2.38 9.21 5.12
CA THR A 127 3.82 9.37 5.37
C THR A 127 4.67 8.82 4.23
N TYR A 128 4.29 7.70 3.62
CA TYR A 128 4.97 7.15 2.44
C TYR A 128 4.95 8.16 1.27
N ILE A 129 3.80 8.75 0.98
CA ILE A 129 3.66 9.76 -0.07
C ILE A 129 4.51 10.99 0.27
N PHE A 130 4.47 11.45 1.52
CA PHE A 130 5.27 12.59 1.97
C PHE A 130 6.79 12.35 1.84
N GLU A 131 7.27 11.16 2.23
CA GLU A 131 8.68 10.76 2.05
C GLU A 131 9.06 10.72 0.57
N THR A 132 8.23 10.09 -0.27
CA THR A 132 8.44 10.02 -1.73
C THR A 132 8.59 11.42 -2.33
N LEU A 133 7.72 12.36 -1.93
CA LEU A 133 7.75 13.73 -2.43
C LEU A 133 8.97 14.53 -1.96
N THR A 134 9.46 14.25 -0.76
CA THR A 134 10.58 14.97 -0.13
C THR A 134 11.94 14.46 -0.59
N LEU A 135 12.07 13.15 -0.88
CA LEU A 135 13.34 12.50 -1.19
C LEU A 135 13.74 12.59 -2.68
N GLU A 136 12.79 12.68 -3.60
CA GLU A 136 13.12 12.71 -5.03
C GLU A 136 13.35 14.14 -5.54
N GLU A 137 14.43 14.38 -6.29
CA GLU A 137 14.71 15.70 -6.90
C GLU A 137 14.04 15.88 -8.29
N ARG A 138 13.52 14.81 -8.91
CA ARG A 138 12.88 14.88 -10.25
C ARG A 138 11.36 14.87 -10.16
N LYS A 139 10.69 15.87 -10.74
CA LYS A 139 9.22 16.01 -10.73
C LYS A 139 8.47 14.87 -11.45
N ASP A 140 9.04 14.30 -12.51
CA ASP A 140 8.34 13.31 -13.37
C ASP A 140 8.33 11.88 -12.80
N ALA A 141 9.26 11.54 -11.92
CA ALA A 141 9.28 10.24 -11.22
C ALA A 141 8.24 10.20 -10.08
N LYS A 142 8.05 11.34 -9.40
CA LYS A 142 7.16 11.49 -8.24
C LYS A 142 5.72 11.08 -8.50
N LEU A 143 5.15 11.43 -9.65
CA LEU A 143 3.74 11.11 -9.92
C LEU A 143 3.50 9.60 -10.04
N LYS A 144 4.44 8.86 -10.64
CA LYS A 144 4.32 7.40 -10.78
C LYS A 144 4.37 6.71 -9.43
N ASP A 145 5.20 7.22 -8.53
CA ASP A 145 5.41 6.64 -7.21
C ASP A 145 4.27 6.94 -6.23
N ILE A 146 3.42 7.93 -6.53
CA ILE A 146 2.18 8.23 -5.77
C ILE A 146 1.03 7.32 -6.21
N ILE A 147 1.04 6.79 -7.44
CA ILE A 147 -0.06 5.93 -7.93
C ILE A 147 -0.18 4.64 -7.10
N LEU A 148 0.95 4.03 -6.73
CA LEU A 148 0.97 2.80 -5.94
C LEU A 148 0.30 2.94 -4.56
N PRO A 149 0.72 3.89 -3.68
CA PRO A 149 0.07 4.09 -2.40
C PRO A 149 -1.39 4.55 -2.57
N LEU A 150 -1.69 5.28 -3.64
CA LEU A 150 -3.06 5.72 -3.95
C LEU A 150 -4.00 4.54 -4.19
N ILE A 151 -3.65 3.66 -5.13
CA ILE A 151 -4.42 2.45 -5.41
C ILE A 151 -4.53 1.55 -4.17
N THR A 152 -3.46 1.46 -3.38
CA THR A 152 -3.43 0.62 -2.17
C THR A 152 -4.44 1.08 -1.13
N VAL A 153 -4.53 2.38 -0.86
CA VAL A 153 -5.47 2.92 0.14
C VAL A 153 -6.92 2.84 -0.35
N ILE A 154 -7.18 3.11 -1.63
CA ILE A 154 -8.51 2.92 -2.25
C ILE A 154 -8.96 1.47 -2.07
N LEU A 155 -8.10 0.51 -2.43
CA LEU A 155 -8.42 -0.91 -2.31
C LEU A 155 -8.65 -1.31 -0.85
N PHE A 156 -7.84 -0.77 0.08
CA PHE A 156 -7.98 -0.99 1.51
C PHE A 156 -9.34 -0.50 2.05
N PHE A 157 -9.76 0.72 1.74
CA PHE A 157 -11.06 1.25 2.19
C PHE A 157 -12.22 0.50 1.53
N ALA A 158 -12.15 0.24 0.22
CA ALA A 158 -13.15 -0.57 -0.47
C ALA A 158 -13.37 -1.94 0.20
N LEU A 159 -12.29 -2.61 0.58
CA LEU A 159 -12.34 -3.92 1.25
C LEU A 159 -12.85 -3.80 2.69
N LEU A 160 -12.49 -2.74 3.42
CA LEU A 160 -13.04 -2.48 4.75
C LEU A 160 -14.55 -2.21 4.72
N PHE A 161 -15.03 -1.37 3.80
CA PHE A 161 -16.46 -1.14 3.63
C PHE A 161 -17.19 -2.44 3.30
N ASN A 162 -16.64 -3.23 2.38
CA ASN A 162 -17.16 -4.53 2.01
C ASN A 162 -17.22 -5.50 3.21
N LEU A 163 -16.15 -5.56 4.01
CA LEU A 163 -16.11 -6.36 5.24
C LEU A 163 -17.18 -5.92 6.24
N VAL A 164 -17.26 -4.61 6.52
CA VAL A 164 -18.21 -4.06 7.48
C VAL A 164 -19.65 -4.33 7.04
N TYR A 165 -19.94 -4.19 5.75
CA TYR A 165 -21.25 -4.52 5.20
C TYR A 165 -21.57 -6.02 5.28
N THR A 166 -20.62 -6.90 4.90
CA THR A 166 -20.82 -8.35 5.03
C THR A 166 -21.19 -8.74 6.46
N LEU A 167 -20.49 -8.19 7.45
CA LEU A 167 -20.72 -8.52 8.86
C LEU A 167 -21.95 -7.83 9.44
N TYR A 168 -22.20 -6.58 9.03
CA TYR A 168 -23.25 -5.72 9.56
C TYR A 168 -23.93 -4.97 8.41
N PRO A 169 -24.86 -5.61 7.68
CA PRO A 169 -25.46 -5.05 6.48
C PRO A 169 -26.29 -3.79 6.74
N SER A 170 -26.75 -3.58 7.98
CA SER A 170 -27.45 -2.36 8.41
C SER A 170 -26.54 -1.13 8.57
N SER A 171 -25.24 -1.25 8.25
CA SER A 171 -24.27 -0.14 8.32
C SER A 171 -24.27 0.74 7.08
N PHE A 172 -24.84 0.26 5.97
CA PHE A 172 -24.95 0.96 4.71
C PHE A 172 -26.36 0.81 4.14
N SER A 173 -26.80 1.80 3.38
CA SER A 173 -28.04 1.79 2.61
C SER A 173 -27.75 2.02 1.13
N GLY A 174 -28.76 1.75 0.29
CA GLY A 174 -28.71 2.00 -1.15
C GLY A 174 -28.52 0.73 -2.01
N THR A 175 -28.06 0.89 -3.25
CA THR A 175 -27.95 -0.20 -4.23
C THR A 175 -26.63 -0.95 -4.08
N ILE A 176 -26.64 -1.98 -3.24
CA ILE A 176 -25.47 -2.83 -3.00
C ILE A 176 -25.66 -4.18 -3.71
N GLY A 177 -24.60 -4.67 -4.34
CA GLY A 177 -24.61 -5.94 -5.09
C GLY A 177 -25.03 -7.15 -4.26
N LYS A 178 -25.75 -8.09 -4.88
CA LYS A 178 -26.27 -9.32 -4.25
C LYS A 178 -25.30 -10.50 -4.27
N THR A 179 -24.16 -10.35 -4.94
CA THR A 179 -23.09 -11.37 -5.01
C THR A 179 -21.83 -10.79 -4.37
N PRO A 180 -20.90 -11.59 -3.85
CA PRO A 180 -19.70 -11.07 -3.16
C PRO A 180 -18.87 -10.17 -4.07
N VAL A 181 -18.78 -10.50 -5.36
CA VAL A 181 -18.06 -9.71 -6.35
C VAL A 181 -18.79 -8.40 -6.65
N THR A 182 -20.10 -8.43 -6.87
CA THR A 182 -20.86 -7.19 -7.15
C THR A 182 -20.90 -6.28 -5.93
N GLN A 183 -20.96 -6.84 -4.72
CA GLN A 183 -20.85 -6.11 -3.46
C GLN A 183 -19.49 -5.42 -3.34
N LEU A 184 -18.39 -6.13 -3.62
CA LEU A 184 -17.05 -5.54 -3.62
C LEU A 184 -16.93 -4.41 -4.65
N ILE A 185 -17.47 -4.61 -5.86
CA ILE A 185 -17.46 -3.58 -6.91
C ILE A 185 -18.25 -2.33 -6.47
N SER A 186 -19.40 -2.50 -5.79
CA SER A 186 -20.15 -1.36 -5.23
C SER A 186 -19.30 -0.54 -4.26
N PHE A 187 -18.57 -1.20 -3.35
CA PHE A 187 -17.71 -0.50 -2.39
C PHE A 187 -16.41 0.03 -2.97
N LEU A 188 -15.89 -0.62 -4.02
CA LEU A 188 -14.77 -0.09 -4.80
C LEU A 188 -15.18 1.19 -5.54
N SER A 189 -16.38 1.20 -6.13
CA SER A 189 -16.97 2.38 -6.75
C SER A 189 -17.20 3.49 -5.74
N LEU A 190 -17.64 3.16 -4.52
CA LEU A 190 -17.76 4.11 -3.42
C LEU A 190 -16.41 4.75 -3.06
N SER A 191 -15.37 3.92 -2.91
CA SER A 191 -14.03 4.37 -2.53
C SER A 191 -13.37 5.21 -3.63
N ILE A 192 -13.45 4.79 -4.90
CA ILE A 192 -12.99 5.60 -6.04
C ILE A 192 -13.79 6.90 -6.14
N GLY A 193 -15.11 6.80 -5.97
CA GLY A 193 -16.02 7.95 -5.94
C GLY A 193 -15.60 8.97 -4.89
N SER A 194 -15.17 8.55 -3.70
CA SER A 194 -14.76 9.45 -2.61
C SER A 194 -13.58 10.39 -2.93
N ILE A 195 -12.82 10.13 -4.01
CA ILE A 195 -11.72 11.00 -4.49
C ILE A 195 -12.27 12.23 -5.19
N SER A 196 -13.31 12.03 -5.99
CA SER A 196 -14.04 13.09 -6.66
C SER A 196 -15.20 13.46 -5.74
N VAL A 197 -15.23 14.65 -5.16
CA VAL A 197 -16.31 15.09 -4.25
C VAL A 197 -17.74 14.99 -4.87
N GLY A 198 -17.87 14.53 -6.13
CA GLY A 198 -19.10 14.16 -6.80
C GLY A 198 -19.53 12.70 -6.58
N GLU A 199 -20.71 12.57 -5.96
CA GLU A 199 -21.61 11.40 -5.92
C GLU A 199 -21.06 10.09 -5.35
N THR A 200 -21.53 9.76 -4.14
CA THR A 200 -21.61 8.36 -3.69
C THR A 200 -22.57 7.60 -4.61
N PHE A 201 -22.08 6.57 -5.32
CA PHE A 201 -22.81 5.71 -6.26
C PHE A 201 -23.99 4.93 -5.64
N ASN A 202 -25.00 5.67 -5.16
CA ASN A 202 -26.17 5.16 -4.47
C ASN A 202 -25.85 4.22 -3.30
N VAL A 203 -24.70 4.37 -2.64
CA VAL A 203 -24.32 3.64 -1.42
C VAL A 203 -23.98 4.66 -0.34
N THR A 204 -24.69 4.62 0.78
CA THR A 204 -24.58 5.65 1.82
C THR A 204 -24.32 5.04 3.20
N PRO A 205 -23.36 5.59 3.99
CA PRO A 205 -23.10 5.12 5.35
C PRO A 205 -24.19 5.58 6.33
N GLU A 206 -24.89 4.62 6.94
CA GLU A 206 -26.05 4.87 7.82
C GLU A 206 -25.67 5.00 9.30
N LYS A 207 -24.52 4.46 9.69
CA LYS A 207 -24.10 4.39 11.10
C LYS A 207 -22.93 5.33 11.34
N SER A 208 -22.89 5.92 12.52
CA SER A 208 -21.81 6.84 12.92
C SER A 208 -20.41 6.23 12.75
N GLY A 209 -20.26 4.94 13.03
CA GLY A 209 -18.99 4.24 12.85
C GLY A 209 -18.53 4.19 11.38
N THR A 210 -19.43 3.91 10.44
CA THR A 210 -19.12 3.90 8.99
C THR A 210 -18.99 5.31 8.41
N GLN A 211 -19.70 6.30 8.98
CA GLN A 211 -19.53 7.71 8.64
C GLN A 211 -18.15 8.23 9.02
N ILE A 212 -17.63 7.86 10.20
CA ILE A 212 -16.25 8.19 10.60
C ILE A 212 -15.25 7.57 9.62
N MET A 213 -15.43 6.31 9.23
CA MET A 213 -14.55 5.65 8.28
C MET A 213 -14.52 6.35 6.92
N ALA A 214 -15.68 6.73 6.39
CA ALA A 214 -15.79 7.51 5.16
C ALA A 214 -15.18 8.91 5.29
N ALA A 215 -15.29 9.55 6.46
CA ALA A 215 -14.65 10.82 6.75
C ALA A 215 -13.12 10.70 6.77
N VAL A 216 -12.56 9.62 7.33
CA VAL A 216 -11.11 9.36 7.32
C VAL A 216 -10.61 9.17 5.88
N GLU A 217 -11.31 8.39 5.07
CA GLU A 217 -10.99 8.23 3.64
C GLU A 217 -11.01 9.56 2.90
N SER A 218 -12.07 10.36 3.10
CA SER A 218 -12.22 11.68 2.48
C SER A 218 -11.11 12.63 2.92
N PHE A 219 -10.76 12.65 4.20
CA PHE A 219 -9.65 13.44 4.73
C PHE A 219 -8.31 13.04 4.10
N TRP A 220 -8.07 11.74 3.97
CA TRP A 220 -6.87 11.22 3.32
C TRP A 220 -6.82 11.58 1.83
N ASN A 221 -7.95 11.50 1.10
CA ASN A 221 -8.03 11.94 -0.29
C ASN A 221 -7.71 13.43 -0.44
N LEU A 222 -8.27 14.28 0.42
CA LEU A 222 -7.98 15.72 0.44
C LEU A 222 -6.51 16.01 0.74
N PHE A 223 -5.90 15.26 1.67
CA PHE A 223 -4.48 15.35 1.96
C PHE A 223 -3.63 15.02 0.72
N VAL A 224 -3.90 13.90 0.04
CA VAL A 224 -3.16 13.51 -1.17
C VAL A 224 -3.37 14.51 -2.30
N LEU A 225 -4.60 14.99 -2.50
CA LEU A 225 -4.91 16.01 -3.50
C LEU A 225 -4.16 17.32 -3.22
N SER A 226 -4.11 17.74 -1.96
CA SER A 226 -3.34 18.93 -1.54
C SER A 226 -1.86 18.78 -1.84
N LEU A 227 -1.27 17.60 -1.60
CA LEU A 227 0.11 17.31 -1.94
C LEU A 227 0.35 17.31 -3.46
N LEU A 228 -0.58 16.76 -4.25
CA LEU A 228 -0.51 16.76 -5.71
C LEU A 228 -0.57 18.18 -6.28
N ILE A 229 -1.46 19.04 -5.79
CA ILE A 229 -1.54 20.45 -6.19
C ILE A 229 -0.22 21.18 -5.84
N SER A 230 0.32 20.93 -4.65
CA SER A 230 1.60 21.50 -4.22
C SER A 230 2.80 21.03 -5.06
N LEU A 231 2.70 19.89 -5.75
CA LEU A 231 3.77 19.38 -6.62
C LEU A 231 3.74 20.06 -8.01
N ILE A 232 2.53 20.34 -8.50
CA ILE A 232 2.29 20.92 -9.83
C ILE A 232 2.56 22.43 -9.82
N THR A 233 2.25 23.11 -8.72
CA THR A 233 2.48 24.56 -8.53
C THR A 233 3.94 24.83 -8.18
#